data_AF-A0AA46TLE7-F1
#
_entry.id   AF-A0AA46TLE7-F1
#
_cell.length_a   1.000
_cell.length_b   1.000
_cell.length_c   1.000
_cell.angle_alpha   90.00
_cell.angle_beta   90.00
_cell.angle_gamma   90.00
#
_symmetry.space_group_name_H-M   'P 1'
#
loop_
_entity.id
_entity.type
_entity.pdbx_description
1 polymer ?
#
loop_
_entity_poly.entity_id
_entity_poly.type
_entity_poly.pdbx_seq_one_letter_code
_entity_poly.pdbx_strand_id
1 'polypeptide(L)'
;MSVTTYVFDNTGAQAPDRFAALELYDPWCREWLAATGLRSGNRCLEIGAGNGSIAAWLASRVGGSGSVLATDIDTRRLPALSTAGADIAWGRNAYRAVGDLGFVDATVRGYSEVWRGGTLGTQLHKANALQTRDRMIDSGLATADEVDDFLRLMDEPGFAVSSYLMLSTTARRPLR
;
A
#
# COMPACT_ATOMS: atom_id res chain seq x y z
N MET A 1 0.09 -14.71 -21.88
CA MET A 1 -0.24 -13.59 -20.97
C MET A 1 1.03 -12.79 -20.76
N SER A 2 0.98 -11.46 -20.88
CA SER A 2 2.13 -10.62 -20.51
C SER A 2 2.23 -10.61 -18.99
N VAL A 3 3.42 -10.89 -18.44
CA VAL A 3 3.68 -10.74 -17.00
C VAL A 3 4.01 -9.28 -16.76
N THR A 4 3.08 -8.53 -16.16
CA THR A 4 3.35 -7.16 -15.74
C THR A 4 4.36 -7.17 -14.60
N THR A 5 5.61 -6.83 -14.88
CA THR A 5 6.64 -6.69 -13.83
C THR A 5 6.26 -5.53 -12.90
N TYR A 6 6.23 -5.80 -11.60
CA TYR A 6 5.98 -4.77 -10.59
C TYR A 6 7.06 -3.68 -10.64
N VAL A 7 6.63 -2.43 -10.73
CA VAL A 7 7.51 -1.29 -11.07
C VAL A 7 8.43 -0.87 -9.90
N PHE A 8 8.10 -1.27 -8.67
CA PHE A 8 8.82 -0.89 -7.46
C PHE A 8 9.58 -2.09 -6.88
N ASP A 9 10.90 -1.99 -6.78
CA ASP A 9 11.72 -3.00 -6.13
C ASP A 9 11.57 -2.91 -4.60
N ASN A 10 11.11 -3.99 -3.96
CA ASN A 10 10.97 -4.07 -2.50
C ASN A 10 12.31 -4.33 -1.78
N THR A 11 13.38 -4.61 -2.53
CA THR A 11 14.76 -4.80 -2.05
C THR A 11 15.68 -3.60 -2.24
N GLY A 12 15.30 -2.65 -3.11
CA GLY A 12 16.11 -1.48 -3.41
C GLY A 12 16.40 -0.61 -2.19
N ALA A 13 17.47 0.19 -2.26
CA ALA A 13 17.97 1.01 -1.15
C ALA A 13 16.90 1.94 -0.53
N GLN A 14 15.93 2.39 -1.31
CA GLN A 14 14.85 3.29 -0.91
C GLN A 14 13.70 2.59 -0.17
N ALA A 15 13.67 1.25 -0.17
CA ALA A 15 12.54 0.50 0.36
C ALA A 15 12.28 0.71 1.87
N PRO A 16 13.28 0.80 2.79
CA PRO A 16 13.03 1.10 4.20
C PRO A 16 12.25 2.40 4.41
N ASP A 17 12.73 3.52 3.86
CA ASP A 17 12.08 4.83 4.00
C ASP A 17 10.69 4.84 3.36
N ARG A 18 10.54 4.17 2.22
CA ARG A 18 9.24 3.99 1.55
C ARG A 18 8.24 3.26 2.43
N PHE A 19 8.64 2.16 3.07
CA PHE A 19 7.75 1.40 3.95
C PHE A 19 7.41 2.17 5.23
N ALA A 20 8.37 2.89 5.82
CA ALA A 20 8.10 3.79 6.96
C ALA A 20 7.12 4.92 6.60
N ALA A 21 7.22 5.50 5.40
CA ALA A 21 6.29 6.52 4.93
C ALA A 21 4.90 5.95 4.56
N LEU A 22 4.79 4.68 4.19
CA LEU A 22 3.49 4.01 3.99
C LEU A 22 2.72 3.82 5.32
N GLU A 23 3.41 3.69 6.45
CA GLU A 23 2.76 3.61 7.78
C GLU A 23 2.09 4.92 8.21
N LEU A 24 2.27 6.04 7.50
CA LEU A 24 1.48 7.26 7.71
C LEU A 24 -0.03 7.04 7.43
N TYR A 25 -0.37 6.07 6.59
CA TYR A 25 -1.74 5.70 6.28
C TYR A 25 -2.40 4.80 7.36
N ASP A 26 -1.62 4.25 8.30
CA ASP A 26 -2.11 3.30 9.28
C ASP A 26 -3.28 3.81 10.14
N PRO A 27 -3.27 5.05 10.69
CA PRO A 27 -4.37 5.52 11.53
C PRO A 27 -5.73 5.49 10.82
N TRP A 28 -5.77 5.94 9.56
CA TRP A 28 -6.98 5.90 8.73
C TRP A 28 -7.40 4.47 8.40
N CYS A 29 -6.44 3.62 8.03
CA CYS A 29 -6.72 2.22 7.70
C CYS A 29 -7.30 1.46 8.91
N ARG A 30 -6.75 1.70 10.11
CA ARG A 30 -7.20 1.10 11.38
C ARG A 30 -8.60 1.60 11.79
N GLU A 31 -8.88 2.90 11.66
CA GLU A 31 -10.22 3.46 11.88
C GLU A 31 -11.24 2.80 10.93
N TRP A 32 -10.91 2.72 9.65
CA TRP A 32 -11.79 2.16 8.64
C TRP A 32 -12.06 0.66 8.83
N LEU A 33 -11.02 -0.14 9.09
CA LEU A 33 -11.14 -1.56 9.38
C LEU A 33 -11.91 -1.83 10.69
N ALA A 34 -11.84 -0.96 11.69
CA ALA A 34 -12.66 -1.08 12.89
C ALA A 34 -14.16 -0.92 12.58
N ALA A 35 -14.52 -0.10 11.59
CA ALA A 35 -15.92 0.13 11.19
C ALA A 35 -16.56 -1.05 10.43
N THR A 36 -15.79 -2.03 9.95
CA THR A 36 -16.34 -3.19 9.20
C THR A 36 -16.99 -4.27 10.10
N GLY A 37 -17.12 -4.01 11.39
CA GLY A 37 -17.54 -5.01 12.39
C GLY A 37 -16.41 -5.93 12.85
N LEU A 38 -15.13 -5.53 12.64
CA LEU A 38 -13.95 -6.26 13.10
C LEU A 38 -13.98 -6.48 14.61
N ARG A 39 -13.93 -7.75 15.03
CA ARG A 39 -14.01 -8.17 16.43
C ARG A 39 -13.20 -9.44 16.72
N SER A 40 -13.07 -9.76 18.00
CA SER A 40 -12.50 -11.03 18.47
C SER A 40 -13.18 -12.23 17.78
N GLY A 41 -12.38 -13.23 17.41
CA GLY A 41 -12.83 -14.42 16.69
C GLY A 41 -12.99 -14.25 15.17
N ASN A 42 -12.68 -13.08 14.59
CA ASN A 42 -12.70 -12.90 13.13
C ASN A 42 -11.52 -13.59 12.43
N ARG A 43 -11.73 -13.91 11.15
CA ARG A 43 -10.71 -14.45 10.25
C ARG A 43 -10.47 -13.45 9.13
N CYS A 44 -9.31 -12.83 9.11
CA CYS A 44 -8.95 -11.76 8.17
C CYS A 44 -7.96 -12.26 7.11
N LEU A 45 -8.05 -11.71 5.91
CA LEU A 45 -7.07 -11.87 4.83
C LEU A 45 -6.58 -10.48 4.44
N GLU A 46 -5.26 -10.31 4.41
CA GLU A 46 -4.58 -9.10 3.97
C GLU A 46 -3.69 -9.44 2.75
N ILE A 47 -3.77 -8.60 1.72
CA ILE A 47 -3.09 -8.81 0.43
C ILE A 47 -2.28 -7.54 0.13
N GLY A 48 -0.95 -7.69 0.06
CA GLY A 48 -0.01 -6.56 -0.01
C GLY A 48 0.35 -6.01 1.37
N ALA A 49 0.64 -6.88 2.34
CA ALA A 49 0.85 -6.50 3.74
C ALA A 49 2.14 -5.68 4.01
N GLY A 50 3.10 -5.62 3.06
CA GLY A 50 4.28 -4.76 3.14
C GLY A 50 5.16 -4.99 4.38
N ASN A 51 5.18 -4.03 5.30
CA ASN A 51 5.92 -4.10 6.57
C ASN A 51 5.11 -4.80 7.70
N GLY A 52 3.86 -5.19 7.44
CA GLY A 52 3.02 -5.94 8.37
C GLY A 52 2.36 -5.11 9.47
N SER A 53 2.37 -3.77 9.39
CA SER A 53 1.81 -2.87 10.41
C SER A 53 0.31 -3.12 10.65
N ILE A 54 -0.46 -3.24 9.57
CA ILE A 54 -1.90 -3.57 9.60
C ILE A 54 -2.12 -5.04 9.97
N ALA A 55 -1.30 -5.97 9.49
CA ALA A 55 -1.39 -7.39 9.86
C ALA A 55 -1.21 -7.62 11.37
N ALA A 56 -0.21 -6.97 11.98
CA ALA A 56 0.03 -7.01 13.41
C ALA A 56 -1.12 -6.36 14.20
N TRP A 57 -1.64 -5.23 13.72
CA TRP A 57 -2.82 -4.60 14.32
C TRP A 57 -4.05 -5.52 14.24
N LEU A 58 -4.37 -6.09 13.07
CA LEU A 58 -5.46 -7.04 12.89
C LEU A 58 -5.32 -8.24 13.85
N ALA A 59 -4.12 -8.80 14.00
CA ALA A 59 -3.87 -9.91 14.91
C ALA A 59 -4.21 -9.55 16.37
N SER A 60 -3.85 -8.35 16.80
CA SER A 60 -4.22 -7.82 18.13
C SER A 60 -5.74 -7.65 18.33
N ARG A 61 -6.48 -7.35 17.25
CA ARG A 61 -7.93 -7.11 17.28
C ARG A 61 -8.76 -8.39 17.23
N VAL A 62 -8.32 -9.40 16.48
CA VAL A 62 -9.05 -10.68 16.37
C VAL A 62 -8.75 -11.65 17.53
N GLY A 63 -7.60 -11.48 18.20
CA GLY A 63 -7.23 -12.26 19.38
C GLY A 63 -7.03 -13.76 19.12
N GLY A 64 -6.78 -14.53 20.18
CA GLY A 64 -6.46 -15.96 20.10
C GLY A 64 -7.60 -16.89 19.62
N SER A 65 -8.83 -16.38 19.51
CA SER A 65 -9.97 -17.08 18.90
C SER A 65 -10.11 -16.79 17.40
N GLY A 66 -9.38 -15.81 16.87
CA GLY A 66 -9.39 -15.39 15.47
C GLY A 66 -8.13 -15.82 14.71
N SER A 67 -7.96 -15.31 13.49
CA SER A 67 -6.74 -15.49 12.70
C SER A 67 -6.58 -14.39 11.66
N VAL A 68 -5.33 -14.11 11.28
CA VAL A 68 -4.99 -13.21 10.16
C VAL A 68 -4.08 -13.99 9.21
N LEU A 69 -4.44 -14.04 7.94
CA LEU A 69 -3.54 -14.47 6.86
C LEU A 69 -3.05 -13.22 6.14
N ALA A 70 -1.77 -12.90 6.29
CA ALA A 70 -1.13 -11.81 5.56
C ALA A 70 -0.35 -12.38 4.37
N THR A 71 -0.44 -11.73 3.22
CA THR A 71 0.23 -12.12 1.97
C THR A 71 0.87 -10.91 1.31
N ASP A 72 2.00 -11.12 0.63
CA ASP A 72 2.68 -10.10 -0.17
C ASP A 72 3.42 -10.75 -1.36
N ILE A 73 3.79 -9.95 -2.35
CA ILE A 73 4.73 -10.36 -3.42
C ILE A 73 6.15 -10.52 -2.86
N ASP A 74 6.55 -9.70 -1.88
CA ASP A 74 7.83 -9.81 -1.20
C ASP A 74 7.63 -9.87 0.32
N THR A 75 7.61 -11.09 0.85
CA THR A 75 7.35 -11.34 2.25
C THR A 75 8.59 -11.29 3.13
N ARG A 76 9.77 -10.88 2.61
CA ARG A 76 11.00 -10.76 3.42
C ARG A 76 10.91 -9.71 4.53
N ARG A 77 9.93 -8.80 4.45
CA ARG A 77 9.61 -7.79 5.49
C ARG A 77 8.47 -8.20 6.42
N LEU A 78 7.90 -9.41 6.23
CA LEU A 78 6.92 -10.01 7.11
C LEU A 78 7.57 -11.14 7.94
N PRO A 79 7.20 -11.32 9.21
CA PRO A 79 7.56 -12.51 9.97
C PRO A 79 6.95 -13.80 9.37
N ALA A 80 7.73 -14.50 8.53
CA ALA A 80 7.60 -15.92 8.15
C ALA A 80 6.26 -16.41 7.54
N LEU A 81 5.83 -15.86 6.40
CA LEU A 81 4.92 -16.49 5.41
C LEU A 81 5.32 -16.08 3.97
N SER A 82 4.75 -16.69 2.92
CA SER A 82 5.21 -16.55 1.52
C SER A 82 4.12 -16.92 0.48
N THR A 83 4.12 -16.50 -0.80
CA THR A 83 4.79 -15.40 -1.57
C THR A 83 4.20 -15.43 -3.01
N ALA A 84 3.67 -14.32 -3.59
CA ALA A 84 3.43 -14.23 -5.06
C ALA A 84 2.92 -12.86 -5.58
N GLY A 85 3.34 -12.51 -6.82
CA GLY A 85 2.67 -11.70 -7.88
C GLY A 85 1.81 -10.46 -7.54
N ALA A 86 2.12 -9.31 -8.16
CA ALA A 86 1.41 -8.05 -7.97
C ALA A 86 0.83 -7.46 -9.28
N ASP A 87 -0.40 -6.95 -9.20
CA ASP A 87 -1.07 -6.17 -10.26
C ASP A 87 -1.06 -4.67 -9.89
N ILE A 88 -0.50 -3.82 -10.76
CA ILE A 88 -0.44 -2.36 -10.57
C ILE A 88 -1.86 -1.73 -10.60
N ALA A 89 -2.82 -2.39 -11.25
CA ALA A 89 -4.22 -1.98 -11.23
C ALA A 89 -5.03 -2.57 -10.05
N TRP A 90 -4.42 -3.38 -9.17
CA TRP A 90 -5.13 -4.12 -8.11
C TRP A 90 -6.04 -3.22 -7.24
N GLY A 91 -5.54 -2.05 -6.80
CA GLY A 91 -6.34 -1.12 -5.98
C GLY A 91 -7.64 -0.63 -6.66
N ARG A 92 -7.69 -0.61 -8.01
CA ARG A 92 -8.91 -0.30 -8.79
C ARG A 92 -9.74 -1.56 -9.11
N ASN A 93 -9.08 -2.70 -9.24
CA ASN A 93 -9.69 -3.98 -9.62
C ASN A 93 -10.30 -4.74 -8.43
N ALA A 94 -9.80 -4.52 -7.21
CA ALA A 94 -10.16 -5.27 -6.00
C ALA A 94 -11.67 -5.33 -5.75
N TYR A 95 -12.38 -4.21 -5.95
CA TYR A 95 -13.85 -4.16 -5.83
C TYR A 95 -14.58 -5.10 -6.78
N ARG A 96 -14.13 -5.19 -8.04
CA ARG A 96 -14.71 -6.11 -9.03
C ARG A 96 -14.36 -7.55 -8.64
N ALA A 97 -13.09 -7.80 -8.32
CA ALA A 97 -12.60 -9.13 -7.95
C ALA A 97 -13.34 -9.72 -6.73
N VAL A 98 -13.66 -8.95 -5.69
CA VAL A 98 -14.45 -9.46 -4.55
C VAL A 98 -15.89 -9.78 -4.95
N GLY A 99 -16.50 -8.98 -5.84
CA GLY A 99 -17.84 -9.26 -6.39
C GLY A 99 -17.88 -10.50 -7.28
N ASP A 100 -16.91 -10.64 -8.18
CA ASP A 100 -16.76 -11.80 -9.08
C ASP A 100 -16.51 -13.10 -8.30
N LEU A 101 -15.88 -13.01 -7.12
CA LEU A 101 -15.69 -14.11 -6.16
C LEU A 101 -16.90 -14.35 -5.23
N GLY A 102 -18.01 -13.64 -5.42
CA GLY A 102 -19.24 -13.82 -4.66
C GLY A 102 -19.21 -13.27 -3.22
N PHE A 103 -18.34 -12.32 -2.91
CA PHE A 103 -18.39 -11.59 -1.63
C PHE A 103 -19.52 -10.55 -1.66
N VAL A 104 -20.12 -10.31 -0.49
CA VAL A 104 -21.23 -9.39 -0.27
C VAL A 104 -20.79 -8.17 0.56
N ASP A 105 -21.63 -7.14 0.59
CA ASP A 105 -21.36 -5.87 1.31
C ASP A 105 -20.02 -5.22 0.93
N ALA A 106 -19.67 -5.31 -0.36
CA ALA A 106 -18.45 -4.73 -0.88
C ALA A 106 -18.52 -3.19 -0.83
N THR A 107 -17.55 -2.56 -0.17
CA THR A 107 -17.40 -1.11 -0.12
C THR A 107 -15.99 -0.70 -0.51
N VAL A 108 -15.85 0.49 -1.09
CA VAL A 108 -14.58 1.10 -1.44
C VAL A 108 -14.51 2.48 -0.80
N ARG A 109 -13.37 2.82 -0.20
CA ARG A 109 -13.06 4.20 0.20
C ARG A 109 -11.70 4.61 -0.32
N GLY A 110 -11.62 5.86 -0.77
CA GLY A 110 -10.38 6.54 -1.10
C GLY A 110 -9.92 7.44 0.04
N TYR A 111 -8.62 7.47 0.28
CA TYR A 111 -7.95 8.44 1.15
C TYR A 111 -6.84 9.17 0.40
N SER A 112 -6.79 10.48 0.58
CA SER A 112 -5.66 11.31 0.20
C SER A 112 -5.63 12.51 1.15
N GLU A 113 -4.43 12.97 1.49
CA GLU A 113 -4.19 14.17 2.28
C GLU A 113 -3.12 15.03 1.60
N VAL A 114 -2.81 16.20 2.17
CA VAL A 114 -1.75 17.09 1.66
C VAL A 114 -0.52 17.01 2.56
N TRP A 115 0.59 16.59 1.99
CA TRP A 115 1.89 16.55 2.65
C TRP A 115 2.72 17.78 2.27
N ARG A 116 3.37 18.40 3.27
CA ARG A 116 4.32 19.50 3.05
C ARG A 116 5.70 18.95 2.70
N GLY A 117 6.48 19.70 1.93
CA GLY A 117 7.88 19.36 1.67
C GLY A 117 8.70 19.24 2.95
N GLY A 118 9.70 18.35 2.90
CA GLY A 118 10.56 18.01 4.05
C GLY A 118 9.90 17.10 5.10
N THR A 119 8.64 16.69 4.92
CA THR A 119 7.97 15.72 5.81
C THR A 119 8.25 14.27 5.40
N LEU A 120 7.97 13.32 6.30
CA LEU A 120 8.08 11.88 5.98
C LEU A 120 7.17 11.47 4.81
N GLY A 121 6.01 12.11 4.65
CA GLY A 121 5.08 11.85 3.54
C GLY A 121 5.71 12.13 2.17
N THR A 122 6.38 13.26 2.01
CA THR A 122 7.09 13.59 0.75
C THR A 122 8.27 12.66 0.47
N GLN A 123 8.85 11.99 1.48
CA GLN A 123 9.86 10.96 1.23
C GLN A 123 9.30 9.72 0.51
N LEU A 124 8.00 9.40 0.61
CA LEU A 124 7.36 8.35 -0.22
C LEU A 124 7.42 8.70 -1.72
N HIS A 125 7.19 9.97 -2.06
CA HIS A 125 7.31 10.44 -3.44
C HIS A 125 8.76 10.38 -3.93
N LYS A 126 9.73 10.81 -3.11
CA LYS A 126 11.16 10.73 -3.44
C LYS A 126 11.65 9.29 -3.61
N ALA A 127 11.28 8.39 -2.70
CA ALA A 127 11.65 6.98 -2.77
C ALA A 127 11.15 6.30 -4.05
N ASN A 128 9.90 6.58 -4.44
CA ASN A 128 9.31 6.06 -5.68
C ASN A 128 9.97 6.67 -6.94
N ALA A 129 10.22 7.98 -6.95
CA ALA A 129 10.87 8.67 -8.06
C ALA A 129 12.31 8.20 -8.27
N LEU A 130 13.11 8.09 -7.20
CA LEU A 130 14.47 7.53 -7.24
C LEU A 130 14.49 6.11 -7.80
N GLN A 131 13.57 5.26 -7.35
CA GLN A 131 13.51 3.86 -7.77
C GLN A 131 13.03 3.67 -9.23
N THR A 132 12.38 4.67 -9.80
CA THR A 132 11.92 4.65 -11.19
C THR A 132 12.72 5.58 -12.11
N ARG A 133 13.69 6.36 -11.57
CA ARG A 133 14.46 7.40 -12.27
C ARG A 133 14.98 6.94 -13.62
N ASP A 134 15.80 5.90 -13.62
CA ASP A 134 16.43 5.41 -14.85
C ASP A 134 15.38 4.95 -15.88
N ARG A 135 14.31 4.27 -15.42
CA ARG A 135 13.21 3.87 -16.33
C ARG A 135 12.38 5.05 -16.85
N MET A 136 12.24 6.13 -16.10
CA MET A 136 11.58 7.36 -16.59
C MET A 136 12.45 8.07 -17.63
N ILE A 137 13.77 8.07 -17.45
CA ILE A 137 14.74 8.66 -18.38
C ILE A 137 14.86 7.82 -19.66
N ASP A 138 15.08 6.51 -19.53
CA ASP A 138 15.24 5.56 -20.65
C ASP A 138 13.98 5.49 -21.55
N SER A 139 12.79 5.76 -20.99
CA SER A 139 11.52 5.82 -21.73
C SER A 139 11.16 7.21 -22.26
N GLY A 140 11.95 8.25 -21.94
CA GLY A 140 11.68 9.63 -22.31
C GLY A 140 10.46 10.25 -21.60
N LEU A 141 10.01 9.68 -20.48
CA LEU A 141 8.91 10.21 -19.66
C LEU A 141 9.35 11.41 -18.79
N ALA A 142 10.64 11.50 -18.46
CA ALA A 142 11.25 12.64 -17.77
C ALA A 142 12.74 12.72 -18.11
N THR A 143 13.33 13.91 -18.05
CA THR A 143 14.78 14.11 -18.07
C THR A 143 15.40 13.90 -16.69
N ALA A 144 16.73 13.75 -16.63
CA ALA A 144 17.47 13.70 -15.37
C ALA A 144 17.21 14.95 -14.51
N ASP A 145 17.26 16.13 -15.14
CA ASP A 145 17.08 17.42 -14.46
C ASP A 145 15.66 17.56 -13.89
N GLU A 146 14.61 17.13 -14.62
CA GLU A 146 13.22 17.15 -14.10
C GLU A 146 13.03 16.21 -12.90
N VAL A 147 13.68 15.04 -12.88
CA VAL A 147 13.63 14.15 -11.72
C VAL A 147 14.38 14.76 -10.54
N ASP A 148 15.54 15.36 -10.77
CA ASP A 148 16.37 15.93 -9.71
C ASP A 148 15.75 17.24 -9.14
N ASP A 149 15.06 18.02 -9.99
CA ASP A 149 14.19 19.14 -9.59
C ASP A 149 13.00 18.67 -8.75
N PHE A 150 12.30 17.61 -9.17
CA PHE A 150 11.21 17.01 -8.40
C PHE A 150 11.67 16.54 -7.00
N LEU A 151 12.83 15.87 -6.94
CA LEU A 151 13.40 15.39 -5.67
C LEU A 151 13.74 16.54 -4.72
N ARG A 152 14.23 17.66 -5.23
CA ARG A 152 14.50 18.88 -4.47
C ARG A 152 13.20 19.53 -3.97
N LEU A 153 12.20 19.64 -4.84
CA LEU A 153 10.90 20.23 -4.52
C LEU A 153 10.17 19.47 -3.40
N MET A 154 10.36 18.15 -3.30
CA MET A 154 9.83 17.34 -2.20
C MET A 154 10.46 17.66 -0.82
N ASP A 155 11.60 18.34 -0.75
CA ASP A 155 12.22 18.79 0.50
C ASP A 155 11.91 20.25 0.85
N GLU A 156 11.35 21.03 -0.08
CA GLU A 156 11.08 22.47 0.10
C GLU A 156 9.92 22.74 1.08
N PRO A 157 10.14 23.38 2.26
CA PRO A 157 9.09 23.55 3.27
C PRO A 157 7.91 24.43 2.85
N GLY A 158 8.09 25.26 1.81
CA GLY A 158 7.04 26.07 1.20
C GLY A 158 6.18 25.32 0.17
N PHE A 159 6.60 24.11 -0.23
CA PHE A 159 5.88 23.27 -1.18
C PHE A 159 4.92 22.31 -0.46
N ALA A 160 3.86 21.90 -1.16
CA ALA A 160 2.92 20.89 -0.69
C ALA A 160 2.34 20.10 -1.87
N VAL A 161 2.10 18.79 -1.66
CA VAL A 161 1.60 17.86 -2.66
C VAL A 161 0.59 16.90 -2.05
N SER A 162 -0.38 16.45 -2.84
CA SER A 162 -1.30 15.39 -2.42
C SER A 162 -0.56 14.05 -2.29
N SER A 163 -0.87 13.32 -1.22
CA SER A 163 -0.48 11.92 -1.07
C SER A 163 -1.02 11.07 -2.23
N TYR A 164 -0.37 9.95 -2.51
CA TYR A 164 -0.97 8.95 -3.41
C TYR A 164 -2.38 8.57 -2.91
N LEU A 165 -3.33 8.44 -3.84
CA LEU A 165 -4.68 7.98 -3.53
C LEU A 165 -4.63 6.52 -3.06
N MET A 166 -4.84 6.29 -1.78
CA MET A 166 -4.98 4.94 -1.24
C MET A 166 -6.44 4.49 -1.38
N LEU A 167 -6.66 3.33 -1.99
CA LEU A 167 -7.98 2.70 -2.12
C LEU A 167 -8.06 1.49 -1.19
N SER A 168 -9.00 1.51 -0.25
CA SER A 168 -9.33 0.36 0.60
C SER A 168 -10.65 -0.24 0.16
N THR A 169 -10.63 -1.53 -0.19
CA THR A 169 -11.82 -2.33 -0.49
C THR A 169 -12.08 -3.32 0.64
N THR A 170 -13.29 -3.34 1.17
CA THR A 170 -13.72 -4.31 2.20
C THR A 170 -14.94 -5.06 1.71
N ALA A 171 -15.04 -6.36 1.96
CA ALA A 171 -16.22 -7.17 1.63
C ALA A 171 -16.31 -8.38 2.58
N ARG A 172 -17.50 -8.98 2.70
CA ARG A 172 -17.75 -10.15 3.54
C ARG A 172 -17.95 -11.39 2.69
N ARG A 173 -17.36 -12.52 3.08
CA ARG A 173 -17.74 -13.83 2.52
C ARG A 173 -19.15 -14.17 3.02
N PRO A 174 -20.09 -14.61 2.16
CA PRO A 174 -21.39 -15.08 2.60
C PRO A 174 -21.26 -16.22 3.62
N LEU A 175 -22.16 -16.26 4.59
CA LEU A 175 -22.40 -17.48 5.36
C LEU A 175 -22.99 -18.53 4.40
N ARG A 176 -22.48 -19.76 4.47
CA ARG A 176 -23.06 -20.92 3.80
C ARG A 176 -24.29 -21.41 4.56
#